data_AF-A0A931ZWD1-F1
#
_entry.id   AF-A0A931ZWD1-F1
#
_cell.length_a   1.000
_cell.length_b   1.000
_cell.length_c   1.000
_cell.angle_alpha   90.00
_cell.angle_beta   90.00
_cell.angle_gamma   90.00
#
_symmetry.space_group_name_H-M   'P 1'
#
loop_
_entity.id
_entity.type
_entity.pdbx_description
1 polymer ?
#
loop_
_entity_poly.entity_id
_entity_poly.type
_entity_poly.pdbx_seq_one_letter_code
_entity_poly.pdbx_strand_id
1 'polypeptide(L)'
;MTTPSSTSQPFLLDRGRLAEVDADAVMDGAGFARADWAVVDVSGPGAVACLQGLLTNDVERPGDGAYVYAAVLTTKGMILSDLWALRRGGSLVLVVPPDGKTAVDEVFRKALPPRLARVTDRAEAGVWRLVGPQALDLAGRVGLTVP
;
A
#
# COMPACT_ATOMS: atom_id res chain seq x y z
N MET A 1 -3.19 20.75 -18.00
CA MET A 1 -2.05 20.65 -17.08
C MET A 1 -1.72 19.17 -16.97
N THR A 2 -0.74 18.69 -17.74
CA THR A 2 -0.36 17.27 -17.78
C THR A 2 0.39 16.94 -16.50
N THR A 3 -0.22 16.18 -15.60
CA THR A 3 0.45 15.60 -14.44
C THR A 3 1.61 14.75 -14.97
N PRO A 4 2.86 14.95 -14.51
CA PRO A 4 3.95 14.10 -14.95
C PRO A 4 3.62 12.66 -14.55
N SER A 5 3.61 11.75 -15.53
CA SER A 5 3.61 10.31 -15.31
C SER A 5 4.90 9.99 -14.56
N SER A 6 4.81 9.81 -13.24
CA SER A 6 5.94 9.34 -12.43
C SER A 6 6.14 7.86 -12.71
N THR A 7 6.76 7.54 -13.84
CA THR A 7 7.12 6.15 -14.14
C THR A 7 8.13 5.71 -13.09
N SER A 8 7.67 4.95 -12.11
CA SER A 8 8.53 4.37 -11.07
C SER A 8 9.52 3.42 -11.75
N GLN A 9 10.77 3.84 -11.87
CA GLN A 9 11.82 3.00 -12.44
C GLN A 9 12.52 2.25 -11.31
N PRO A 10 12.60 0.90 -11.38
CA PRO A 10 13.42 0.16 -10.43
C PRO A 10 14.88 0.59 -10.61
N PHE A 11 15.55 0.80 -9.49
CA PHE A 11 16.98 1.09 -9.47
C PHE A 11 17.64 0.23 -8.40
N LEU A 12 18.90 -0.13 -8.63
CA LEU A 12 19.72 -0.71 -7.59
C LEU A 12 20.20 0.40 -6.67
N LEU A 13 19.95 0.25 -5.37
CA LEU A 13 20.50 1.15 -4.37
C LEU A 13 22.01 0.89 -4.27
N ASP A 14 22.80 1.86 -4.73
CA ASP A 14 24.26 1.84 -4.66
C ASP A 14 24.74 3.09 -3.90
N ARG A 15 25.77 2.94 -3.07
CA ARG A 15 26.30 4.02 -2.24
C ARG A 15 26.78 5.19 -3.10
N GLY A 16 27.36 4.92 -4.26
CA GLY A 16 27.84 5.94 -5.20
C GLY A 16 26.74 6.75 -5.89
N ARG A 17 25.46 6.37 -5.75
CA ARG A 17 24.30 7.07 -6.34
C ARG A 17 23.53 7.95 -5.34
N LEU A 18 23.85 7.85 -4.06
CA LEU A 18 23.21 8.61 -3.00
C LEU A 18 24.16 9.71 -2.51
N ALA A 19 23.60 10.77 -1.93
CA ALA A 19 24.40 11.61 -1.06
C ALA A 19 24.94 10.76 0.10
N GLU A 20 26.15 11.04 0.57
CA GLU A 20 26.81 10.23 1.59
C GLU A 20 25.94 10.06 2.85
N VAL A 21 25.29 11.15 3.29
CA VAL A 21 24.35 11.14 4.42
C VAL A 21 23.13 10.25 4.20
N ASP A 22 22.60 10.18 2.98
CA ASP A 22 21.44 9.35 2.64
C ASP A 22 21.84 7.87 2.55
N ALA A 23 23.05 7.60 2.02
CA ALA A 23 23.62 6.27 2.00
C ALA A 23 23.83 5.73 3.42
N ASP A 24 24.44 6.51 4.30
CA ASP A 24 24.65 6.12 5.70
C ASP A 24 23.30 5.86 6.40
N ALA A 25 22.32 6.75 6.20
CA ALA A 25 20.99 6.61 6.80
C ALA A 25 20.25 5.34 6.35
N VAL A 26 20.28 4.99 5.07
CA VAL A 26 19.50 3.86 4.54
C VAL A 26 20.28 2.54 4.56
N MET A 27 21.60 2.57 4.32
CA MET A 27 22.42 1.37 4.22
C MET A 27 22.98 0.89 5.55
N ASP A 28 23.36 1.81 6.46
CA ASP A 28 23.99 1.46 7.74
C ASP A 28 23.11 1.80 8.95
N GLY A 29 22.12 2.68 8.76
CA GLY A 29 21.25 3.21 9.81
C GLY A 29 19.77 2.85 9.64
N ALA A 30 18.93 3.86 9.88
CA ALA A 30 17.51 3.82 9.56
C ALA A 30 17.06 5.14 8.92
N GLY A 31 16.50 5.06 7.71
CA GLY A 31 15.85 6.17 7.01
C GLY A 31 14.35 6.22 7.31
N PHE A 32 13.83 7.40 7.63
CA PHE A 32 12.41 7.65 7.84
C PHE A 32 11.90 8.69 6.84
N ALA A 33 10.96 8.28 5.99
CA ALA A 33 10.44 9.16 4.95
C ALA A 33 8.93 9.00 4.76
N ARG A 34 8.27 10.09 4.39
CA ARG A 34 6.88 10.05 3.96
C ARG A 34 6.78 9.40 2.59
N ALA A 35 5.78 8.55 2.40
CA ALA A 35 5.38 8.05 1.10
C ALA A 35 4.07 8.73 0.70
N ASP A 36 4.01 9.28 -0.51
CA ASP A 36 2.82 9.96 -1.05
C ASP A 36 1.80 8.95 -1.58
N TRP A 37 1.41 8.01 -0.73
CA TRP A 37 0.46 6.95 -1.03
C TRP A 37 -0.89 7.27 -0.40
N ALA A 38 -1.96 6.97 -1.12
CA ALA A 38 -3.32 7.12 -0.63
C ALA A 38 -3.67 5.97 0.32
N VAL A 39 -4.47 6.26 1.34
CA VAL A 39 -5.02 5.27 2.26
C VAL A 39 -6.53 5.21 2.07
N VAL A 40 -7.06 4.00 1.87
CA VAL A 40 -8.47 3.78 1.56
C VAL A 40 -9.02 2.66 2.43
N ASP A 41 -10.17 2.88 3.04
CA ASP A 41 -10.93 1.82 3.70
C ASP A 41 -11.91 1.15 2.75
N VAL A 42 -12.02 -0.17 2.86
CA VAL A 42 -13.12 -0.94 2.28
C VAL A 42 -13.81 -1.71 3.39
N SER A 43 -15.05 -1.33 3.68
CA SER A 43 -15.85 -1.85 4.81
C SER A 43 -17.22 -2.33 4.36
N GLY A 44 -17.87 -3.17 5.16
CA GLY A 44 -19.18 -3.74 4.88
C GLY A 44 -19.20 -5.27 5.01
N PRO A 45 -20.39 -5.89 5.05
CA PRO A 45 -20.54 -7.31 5.36
C PRO A 45 -19.90 -8.25 4.31
N GLY A 46 -19.63 -7.76 3.10
CA GLY A 46 -18.97 -8.51 2.04
C GLY A 46 -17.62 -7.93 1.60
N ALA A 47 -17.03 -6.99 2.34
CA ALA A 47 -15.81 -6.29 1.89
C ALA A 47 -14.64 -7.24 1.59
N VAL A 48 -14.35 -8.20 2.48
CA VAL A 48 -13.30 -9.20 2.29
C VAL A 48 -13.57 -10.06 1.05
N ALA A 49 -14.77 -10.64 0.96
CA ALA A 49 -15.15 -11.50 -0.16
C ALA A 49 -15.15 -10.75 -1.52
N CYS A 50 -15.60 -9.50 -1.53
CA CYS A 50 -15.54 -8.65 -2.71
C CYS A 50 -14.09 -8.39 -3.14
N LEU A 51 -13.21 -8.00 -2.22
CA LEU A 51 -11.80 -7.74 -2.54
C LEU A 51 -11.02 -9.00 -2.91
N GLN A 52 -11.37 -10.15 -2.34
CA GLN A 52 -10.80 -11.44 -2.74
C GLN A 52 -11.03 -11.74 -4.23
N GLY A 53 -12.16 -11.30 -4.79
CA GLY A 53 -12.46 -11.45 -6.22
C GLY A 53 -11.83 -10.38 -7.12
N LEU A 54 -11.25 -9.31 -6.56
CA LEU A 54 -10.72 -8.16 -7.31
C LEU A 54 -9.20 -8.02 -7.22
N LEU A 55 -8.59 -8.57 -6.17
CA LEU A 55 -7.16 -8.52 -5.92
C LEU A 55 -6.49 -9.81 -6.36
N THR A 56 -5.25 -9.71 -6.85
CA THR A 56 -4.48 -10.88 -7.29
C THR A 56 -3.93 -11.75 -6.16
N ASN A 57 -3.98 -11.26 -4.91
CA ASN A 57 -3.48 -11.99 -3.75
C ASN A 57 -4.62 -12.35 -2.80
N ASP A 58 -4.43 -13.43 -2.05
CA ASP A 58 -5.41 -13.93 -1.09
C ASP A 58 -5.45 -13.03 0.15
N VAL A 59 -6.56 -12.30 0.30
CA VAL A 59 -6.80 -11.40 1.43
C VAL A 59 -7.71 -12.02 2.48
N GLU A 60 -8.26 -13.21 2.22
CA GLU A 60 -9.21 -13.88 3.11
C GLU A 60 -8.53 -14.93 3.99
N ARG A 61 -7.81 -15.86 3.37
CA ARG A 61 -7.20 -17.02 4.06
C ARG A 61 -6.17 -16.62 5.13
N PRO A 62 -5.30 -15.61 4.93
CA PRO A 62 -4.32 -15.23 5.94
C PRO A 62 -4.92 -14.72 7.26
N GLY A 63 -6.21 -14.37 7.29
CA GLY A 63 -6.88 -14.01 8.54
C GLY A 63 -6.71 -12.54 8.93
N ASP A 64 -7.12 -12.21 10.16
CA ASP A 64 -7.10 -10.83 10.66
C ASP A 64 -5.66 -10.36 10.93
N GLY A 65 -5.38 -9.08 10.68
CA GLY A 65 -4.04 -8.51 10.78
C GLY A 65 -3.13 -8.84 9.60
N ALA A 66 -3.58 -9.64 8.64
CA ALA A 66 -2.82 -9.95 7.43
C ALA A 66 -2.50 -8.67 6.64
N TYR A 67 -1.25 -8.57 6.17
CA TYR A 67 -0.78 -7.48 5.34
C TYR A 67 -0.11 -8.05 4.09
N VAL A 68 -0.76 -7.87 2.93
CA VAL A 68 -0.35 -8.52 1.68
C VAL A 68 -0.19 -7.52 0.56
N TYR A 69 0.75 -7.78 -0.35
CA TYR A 69 0.91 -7.04 -1.59
C TYR A 69 0.03 -7.67 -2.68
N ALA A 70 -0.72 -6.86 -3.41
CA ALA A 70 -1.63 -7.32 -4.43
C ALA A 70 -1.70 -6.35 -5.61
N ALA A 71 -2.32 -6.78 -6.71
CA ALA A 71 -2.62 -5.94 -7.85
C ALA A 71 -4.12 -5.91 -8.15
N VAL A 72 -4.57 -4.81 -8.73
CA VAL A 72 -5.89 -4.65 -9.35
C VAL A 72 -5.72 -4.75 -10.86
N LEU A 73 -6.53 -5.59 -11.50
CA LEU A 73 -6.41 -5.90 -12.92
C LEU A 73 -7.59 -5.38 -13.74
N THR A 74 -7.37 -5.25 -15.04
CA THR A 74 -8.45 -5.22 -16.03
C THR A 74 -9.09 -6.60 -16.18
N THR A 75 -10.26 -6.67 -16.81
CA THR A 75 -10.91 -7.94 -17.19
C THR A 75 -10.07 -8.81 -18.15
N LYS A 76 -9.08 -8.22 -18.83
CA LYS A 76 -8.13 -8.93 -19.71
C LYS A 76 -6.83 -9.32 -18.99
N GLY A 77 -6.73 -9.10 -17.68
CA GLY A 77 -5.56 -9.48 -16.88
C GLY A 77 -4.38 -8.49 -16.89
N MET A 78 -4.51 -7.34 -17.56
CA MET A 78 -3.49 -6.27 -17.46
C MET A 78 -3.51 -5.62 -16.07
N ILE A 79 -2.33 -5.35 -15.50
CA ILE A 79 -2.19 -4.63 -14.21
C ILE A 79 -2.57 -3.16 -14.41
N LEU A 80 -3.50 -2.67 -13.59
CA LEU A 80 -3.87 -1.26 -13.51
C LEU A 80 -3.07 -0.54 -12.41
N SER A 81 -2.93 -1.20 -11.26
CA SER A 81 -2.14 -0.72 -10.12
C SER A 81 -1.78 -1.90 -9.24
N ASP A 82 -0.67 -1.80 -8.53
CA ASP A 82 -0.38 -2.54 -7.32
C ASP A 82 -0.87 -1.78 -6.08
N LEU A 83 -0.95 -2.47 -4.93
CA LEU A 83 -1.27 -1.91 -3.63
C LEU A 83 -0.88 -2.86 -2.50
N TRP A 84 -0.89 -2.34 -1.28
CA TRP A 84 -0.88 -3.17 -0.07
C TRP A 84 -2.28 -3.23 0.54
N ALA A 85 -2.69 -4.41 1.02
CA ALA A 85 -3.96 -4.65 1.67
C ALA A 85 -3.75 -5.18 3.10
N LEU A 86 -4.29 -4.46 4.08
CA LEU A 86 -4.29 -4.82 5.49
C LEU A 86 -5.69 -5.26 5.91
N ARG A 87 -5.86 -6.51 6.34
CA ARG A 87 -7.14 -6.99 6.90
C ARG A 87 -7.32 -6.53 8.34
N ARG A 88 -8.53 -6.01 8.63
CA ARG A 88 -8.99 -5.58 9.96
C ARG A 88 -10.40 -6.13 10.18
N GLY A 89 -10.49 -7.33 10.74
CA GLY A 89 -11.72 -8.08 10.91
C GLY A 89 -12.45 -8.27 9.58
N GLY A 90 -13.63 -7.66 9.47
CA GLY A 90 -14.46 -7.70 8.25
C GLY A 90 -14.16 -6.61 7.22
N SER A 91 -13.19 -5.72 7.46
CA SER A 91 -12.80 -4.64 6.54
C SER A 91 -11.34 -4.73 6.13
N LEU A 92 -10.94 -3.94 5.14
CA LEU A 92 -9.55 -3.79 4.73
C LEU A 92 -9.15 -2.32 4.68
N VAL A 93 -7.89 -2.06 5.03
CA VAL A 93 -7.20 -0.80 4.74
C VAL A 93 -6.26 -1.05 3.57
N LEU A 94 -6.41 -0.25 2.52
CA LEU A 94 -5.60 -0.34 1.31
C LEU A 94 -4.63 0.84 1.27
N VAL A 95 -3.38 0.55 0.91
CA VAL A 95 -2.34 1.56 0.69
C VAL A 95 -2.03 1.56 -0.81
N VAL A 96 -2.47 2.61 -1.50
CA VAL A 96 -2.51 2.67 -2.97
C VAL A 96 -1.52 3.73 -3.47
N PRO A 97 -0.65 3.42 -4.44
CA PRO A 97 0.24 4.40 -5.03
C PRO A 97 -0.57 5.50 -5.75
N PRO A 98 -0.05 6.73 -5.79
CA PRO A 98 -0.79 7.88 -6.30
C PRO A 98 -1.18 7.72 -7.78
N ASP A 99 -0.26 7.18 -8.59
CA ASP A 99 -0.48 6.98 -10.03
C ASP A 99 -1.56 5.93 -10.33
N GLY A 100 -1.82 5.02 -9.39
CA GLY A 100 -2.81 3.95 -9.52
C GLY A 100 -4.18 4.27 -8.92
N LYS A 101 -4.28 5.28 -8.05
CA LYS A 101 -5.47 5.58 -7.24
C LYS A 101 -6.74 5.73 -8.06
N THR A 102 -6.71 6.54 -9.11
CA THR A 102 -7.87 6.79 -9.98
C THR A 102 -8.36 5.51 -10.65
N ALA A 103 -7.45 4.68 -11.15
CA ALA A 103 -7.82 3.42 -11.81
C ALA A 103 -8.43 2.42 -10.81
N VAL A 104 -7.87 2.33 -9.60
CA VAL A 104 -8.40 1.50 -8.52
C VAL A 104 -9.81 1.95 -8.12
N ASP A 105 -10.03 3.25 -7.93
CA ASP A 105 -11.34 3.80 -7.59
C ASP A 105 -12.39 3.50 -8.67
N GLU A 106 -12.01 3.59 -9.94
CA GLU A 106 -12.89 3.24 -11.03
C GLU A 106 -13.30 1.77 -11.03
N VAL A 107 -12.35 0.87 -10.75
CA VAL A 107 -12.64 -0.57 -10.63
C VAL A 107 -13.60 -0.80 -9.47
N PHE A 108 -13.30 -0.25 -8.30
CA PHE A 108 -14.13 -0.44 -7.12
C PHE A 108 -15.53 0.13 -7.29
N ARG A 109 -15.67 1.32 -7.89
CA ARG A 109 -16.97 1.92 -8.19
C ARG A 109 -17.81 1.06 -9.12
N LYS A 110 -17.19 0.36 -10.07
CA LYS A 110 -17.90 -0.51 -11.05
C LYS A 110 -18.20 -1.89 -10.46
N ALA A 111 -17.29 -2.45 -9.66
CA ALA A 111 -17.33 -3.85 -9.28
C ALA A 111 -17.89 -4.10 -7.87
N LEU A 112 -17.80 -3.14 -6.94
CA LEU A 112 -18.27 -3.33 -5.57
C LEU A 112 -19.78 -3.06 -5.46
N PRO A 113 -20.59 -4.04 -5.04
CA PRO A 113 -21.99 -3.80 -4.74
C PRO A 113 -22.10 -2.89 -3.50
N PRO A 114 -22.79 -1.73 -3.56
CA PRO A 114 -22.82 -0.76 -2.45
C PRO A 114 -23.41 -1.28 -1.14
N ARG A 115 -24.20 -2.36 -1.19
CA ARG A 115 -24.77 -3.03 -0.01
C ARG A 115 -23.77 -3.95 0.71
N LEU A 116 -22.73 -4.41 0.00
CA LEU A 116 -21.76 -5.37 0.52
C LEU A 116 -20.43 -4.72 0.90
N ALA A 117 -20.01 -3.72 0.12
CA ALA A 117 -18.74 -3.05 0.33
C ALA A 117 -18.84 -1.55 0.02
N ARG A 118 -18.29 -0.73 0.89
CA ARG A 118 -18.18 0.72 0.77
C ARG A 118 -16.72 1.11 0.86
N VAL A 119 -16.29 1.93 -0.10
CA VAL A 119 -14.97 2.54 -0.14
C VAL A 119 -15.03 3.91 0.54
N THR A 120 -14.02 4.26 1.33
CA THR A 120 -13.89 5.57 1.97
C THR A 120 -12.43 5.99 2.00
N ASP A 121 -12.13 7.16 1.45
CA ASP A 121 -10.77 7.72 1.51
C ASP A 121 -10.45 8.18 2.94
N ARG A 122 -9.24 7.86 3.42
CA ARG A 122 -8.69 8.41 4.66
C ARG A 122 -7.72 9.54 4.36
N ALA A 123 -8.25 10.70 3.98
CA ALA A 123 -7.45 11.86 3.60
C ALA A 123 -6.56 12.39 4.74
N GLU A 124 -6.94 12.11 5.99
CA GLU A 124 -6.20 12.44 7.19
C GLU A 124 -5.05 11.48 7.51
N ALA A 125 -5.03 10.30 6.87
CA ALA A 125 -3.99 9.31 7.09
C ALA A 125 -2.75 9.60 6.23
N GLY A 126 -1.57 9.33 6.79
CA GLY A 126 -0.29 9.43 6.09
C GLY A 126 0.46 8.12 6.13
N VAL A 127 1.17 7.81 5.05
CA VAL A 127 2.04 6.63 4.96
C VAL A 127 3.48 7.05 5.20
N TRP A 128 4.12 6.40 6.16
CA TRP A 128 5.53 6.61 6.47
C TRP A 128 6.27 5.28 6.33
N ARG A 129 7.50 5.35 5.83
CA ARG A 129 8.38 4.20 5.66
C ARG A 129 9.59 4.36 6.55
N LEU A 130 9.88 3.31 7.29
CA LEU A 130 11.11 3.16 8.06
C LEU A 130 11.91 2.04 7.41
N VAL A 131 13.10 2.36 6.90
CA VAL A 131 13.91 1.44 6.08
C VAL A 131 15.37 1.44 6.54
N GLY A 132 16.08 0.36 6.26
CA GLY A 132 17.48 0.18 6.64
C GLY A 132 17.69 -0.86 7.74
N PRO A 133 18.93 -1.30 7.97
CA PRO A 133 19.23 -2.40 8.89
C PRO A 133 18.84 -2.12 10.34
N GLN A 134 18.83 -0.84 10.76
CA GLN A 134 18.49 -0.46 12.14
C GLN A 134 17.00 -0.08 12.30
N ALA A 135 16.17 -0.26 11.26
CA ALA A 135 14.78 0.18 11.26
C ALA A 135 13.95 -0.47 12.37
N LEU A 136 14.02 -1.79 12.53
CA LEU A 136 13.24 -2.50 13.55
C LEU A 136 13.69 -2.14 14.97
N ASP A 137 15.00 -2.06 15.21
CA ASP A 137 15.53 -1.63 16.51
C ASP A 137 15.08 -0.21 16.86
N LEU A 138 15.12 0.71 15.90
CA LEU A 138 14.63 2.07 16.10
C LEU A 138 13.13 2.08 16.40
N ALA A 139 12.33 1.34 15.64
CA ALA A 139 10.89 1.22 15.88
C ALA A 139 10.57 0.69 17.29
N GLY A 140 11.29 -0.35 17.74
CA GLY A 140 11.16 -0.88 19.10
C GLY A 140 11.54 0.14 20.17
N ARG A 141 12.65 0.88 20.00
CA ARG A 141 13.07 1.92 20.96
C ARG A 141 12.06 3.04 21.12
N VAL A 142 11.32 3.39 20.07
CA VAL A 142 10.29 4.45 20.11
C VAL A 142 8.89 3.91 20.46
N GLY A 143 8.78 2.63 20.82
CA GLY A 143 7.55 2.02 21.31
C GLY A 143 6.56 1.56 20.22
N LEU A 144 7.00 1.45 18.97
CA LEU A 144 6.19 0.83 17.92
C LEU A 144 6.21 -0.70 18.09
N THR A 145 5.07 -1.34 17.87
CA THR A 145 4.99 -2.80 17.79
C THR A 145 5.65 -3.27 16.50
N VAL A 146 6.74 -4.03 16.63
CA VAL A 146 7.46 -4.66 15.52
C VAL A 146 7.17 -6.17 15.47
N PRO A 147 7.28 -6.82 14.30
CA PRO A 147 7.21 -8.28 14.18
C PRO A 147 8.26 -9.02 15.01
#